data_AF-A0A1Y2DB73-F1
#
_entry.id   AF-A0A1Y2DB73-F1
#
_cell.length_a   1.000
_cell.length_b   1.000
_cell.length_c   1.000
_cell.angle_alpha   90.00
_cell.angle_beta   90.00
_cell.angle_gamma   90.00
#
_symmetry.space_group_name_H-M   'P 1'
#
loop_
_entity.id
_entity.type
_entity.pdbx_description
1 polymer ?
#
loop_
_entity_poly.entity_id
_entity_poly.type
_entity_poly.pdbx_seq_one_letter_code
_entity_poly.pdbx_strand_id
1 'polypeptide(L)'
;MRLNSKIILSLLVAIPSALAAVNGACSNGKKGICISTTTCSNYKGSVSNNNCPKDPNNIKCCSNIPCKSGSKSGTCMFTKECGSGYTTISGLCPGGNDFKCCVKSSGGSGGNIVRTIPAGMGTVFTHMGWQMITSPSSNQYKLRQKYGQKFDSKGFGKINGKYVVAVTTWYGNVGDTLKINFANGQTMDAVIGDIKNQNDDGCNQYGHQNGKCVLEFVVDKTAGFAGYNGNKTPTNQLTWLKNNRVTKVTNNGHLPF
;
A
#
# COMPACT_ATOMS: atom_id res chain seq x y z
N MET A 1 -74.97 33.93 -3.73
CA MET A 1 -73.94 33.54 -2.73
C MET A 1 -72.74 33.02 -3.50
N ARG A 2 -71.60 33.72 -3.41
CA ARG A 2 -70.36 33.41 -4.15
C ARG A 2 -69.59 32.31 -3.44
N LEU A 3 -69.18 31.26 -4.15
CA LEU A 3 -68.13 30.33 -3.68
C LEU A 3 -67.15 30.07 -4.82
N ASN A 4 -66.06 30.84 -4.81
CA ASN A 4 -64.84 30.58 -5.58
C ASN A 4 -64.11 29.40 -4.94
N SER A 5 -64.12 28.22 -5.55
CA SER A 5 -63.25 27.12 -5.12
C SER A 5 -62.14 26.92 -6.14
N LYS A 6 -60.99 27.55 -5.89
CA LYS A 6 -59.74 27.23 -6.58
C LYS A 6 -59.25 25.89 -6.04
N ILE A 7 -59.52 24.81 -6.76
CA ILE A 7 -58.93 23.50 -6.48
C ILE A 7 -57.45 23.58 -6.88
N ILE A 8 -56.61 23.85 -5.89
CA ILE A 8 -55.15 23.74 -6.01
C ILE A 8 -54.84 22.24 -5.98
N LEU A 9 -54.61 21.66 -7.15
CA LEU A 9 -54.07 20.31 -7.30
C LEU A 9 -52.60 20.36 -6.89
N SER A 10 -52.33 20.08 -5.61
CA SER A 10 -50.99 19.92 -5.07
C SER A 10 -50.32 18.70 -5.71
N LEU A 11 -49.45 18.96 -6.68
CA LEU A 11 -48.55 17.97 -7.26
C LEU A 11 -47.59 17.49 -6.14
N LEU A 12 -47.87 16.32 -5.55
CA LEU A 12 -46.93 15.65 -4.67
C LEU A 12 -45.69 15.30 -5.51
N VAL A 13 -44.65 16.12 -5.43
CA VAL A 13 -43.33 15.74 -5.91
C VAL A 13 -42.84 14.66 -4.95
N ALA A 14 -43.00 13.40 -5.35
CA ALA A 14 -42.32 12.28 -4.72
C ALA A 14 -40.82 12.52 -4.91
N ILE A 15 -40.18 13.13 -3.92
CA ILE A 15 -38.73 13.21 -3.85
C ILE A 15 -38.24 11.76 -3.88
N PRO A 16 -37.39 11.35 -4.82
CA PRO A 16 -36.78 10.03 -4.77
C PRO A 16 -36.02 9.97 -3.45
N SER A 17 -36.61 9.28 -2.49
CA SER A 17 -35.93 8.86 -1.29
C SER A 17 -34.76 8.03 -1.81
N ALA A 18 -33.53 8.53 -1.65
CA ALA A 18 -32.36 7.71 -1.88
C ALA A 18 -32.45 6.54 -0.90
N LEU A 19 -33.10 5.46 -1.31
CA LEU A 19 -33.18 4.21 -0.59
C LEU A 19 -31.73 3.79 -0.40
N ALA A 20 -31.30 3.62 0.85
CA ALA A 20 -30.23 2.67 1.06
C ALA A 20 -30.85 1.35 0.64
N ALA A 21 -30.57 0.92 -0.58
CA ALA A 21 -31.13 -0.29 -1.14
C ALA A 21 -30.45 -1.46 -0.45
N VAL A 22 -31.15 -2.57 -0.26
CA VAL A 22 -30.54 -3.86 0.05
C VAL A 22 -29.22 -4.01 -0.74
N ASN A 23 -28.15 -4.41 -0.06
CA ASN A 23 -26.75 -4.41 -0.50
C ASN A 23 -26.03 -3.04 -0.47
N GLY A 24 -26.65 -2.01 0.08
CA GLY A 24 -26.07 -0.68 0.28
C GLY A 24 -25.25 -0.59 1.56
N ALA A 25 -24.52 0.52 1.72
CA ALA A 25 -23.72 0.78 2.91
C ALA A 25 -24.58 1.05 4.15
N CYS A 26 -24.09 0.63 5.31
CA CYS A 26 -24.71 0.96 6.58
C CYS A 26 -24.70 2.48 6.85
N SER A 27 -25.69 2.93 7.63
CA SER A 27 -25.81 4.30 8.11
C SER A 27 -25.03 4.54 9.41
N ASN A 28 -25.05 5.78 9.92
CA ASN A 28 -24.46 6.18 11.21
C ASN A 28 -22.96 5.90 11.35
N GLY A 29 -22.21 5.98 10.25
CA GLY A 29 -20.75 5.79 10.24
C GLY A 29 -20.30 4.34 10.47
N LYS A 30 -21.22 3.36 10.42
CA LYS A 30 -20.86 1.93 10.51
C LYS A 30 -20.32 1.44 9.17
N LYS A 31 -19.19 0.74 9.22
CA LYS A 31 -18.59 0.08 8.04
C LYS A 31 -19.20 -1.31 7.88
N GLY A 32 -20.03 -1.48 6.87
CA GLY A 32 -20.76 -2.72 6.62
C GLY A 32 -21.80 -2.57 5.54
N ILE A 33 -22.54 -3.65 5.29
CA ILE A 33 -23.55 -3.77 4.24
C ILE A 33 -24.94 -4.09 4.82
N CYS A 34 -26.00 -3.53 4.24
CA CYS A 34 -27.38 -3.84 4.59
C CYS A 34 -27.84 -5.13 3.88
N ILE A 35 -27.91 -6.23 4.63
CA ILE A 35 -28.31 -7.57 4.14
C ILE A 35 -29.21 -8.28 5.16
N SER A 36 -29.80 -9.41 4.78
CA SER A 36 -30.62 -10.20 5.70
C SER A 36 -29.80 -10.72 6.89
N THR A 37 -30.40 -10.83 8.06
CA THR A 37 -29.75 -11.40 9.26
C THR A 37 -29.23 -12.82 8.99
N THR A 38 -29.99 -13.64 8.25
CA THR A 38 -29.59 -14.98 7.82
C THR A 38 -28.33 -14.95 6.96
N THR A 39 -28.27 -14.06 5.96
CA THR A 39 -27.07 -13.91 5.11
C THR A 39 -25.88 -13.44 5.95
N CYS A 40 -26.09 -12.49 6.87
CA CYS A 40 -25.04 -12.01 7.75
C CYS A 40 -24.44 -13.15 8.60
N SER A 41 -25.28 -13.99 9.18
CA SER A 41 -24.85 -15.16 9.96
C SER A 41 -24.08 -16.19 9.12
N ASN A 42 -24.54 -16.47 7.88
CA ASN A 42 -23.86 -17.40 6.98
C ASN A 42 -22.44 -16.96 6.62
N TYR A 43 -22.24 -15.64 6.49
CA TYR A 43 -20.92 -15.04 6.25
C TYR A 43 -20.16 -14.70 7.53
N LYS A 44 -20.65 -15.11 8.71
CA LYS A 44 -20.02 -14.90 10.03
C LYS A 44 -19.80 -13.42 10.36
N GLY A 45 -20.67 -12.54 9.86
CA GLY A 45 -20.67 -11.12 10.18
C GLY A 45 -21.39 -10.80 11.48
N SER A 46 -21.23 -9.55 11.94
CA SER A 46 -21.86 -8.99 13.13
C SER A 46 -23.09 -8.16 12.76
N VAL A 47 -24.23 -8.47 13.35
CA VAL A 47 -25.49 -7.74 13.13
C VAL A 47 -25.55 -6.51 14.03
N SER A 48 -25.97 -5.36 13.48
CA SER A 48 -26.33 -4.19 14.27
C SER A 48 -27.69 -3.61 13.86
N ASN A 49 -28.45 -3.17 14.86
CA ASN A 49 -29.80 -2.62 14.69
C ASN A 49 -29.77 -1.15 14.26
N ASN A 50 -30.84 -0.71 13.61
CA ASN A 50 -31.13 0.69 13.26
C ASN A 50 -30.09 1.38 12.35
N ASN A 51 -29.25 0.60 11.66
CA ASN A 51 -28.25 1.11 10.71
C ASN A 51 -28.62 0.86 9.24
N CYS A 52 -29.80 0.27 8.99
CA CYS A 52 -30.44 0.13 7.67
C CYS A 52 -31.88 0.65 7.76
N PRO A 53 -32.08 1.96 8.02
CA PRO A 53 -33.38 2.52 8.42
C PRO A 53 -34.43 2.56 7.30
N LYS A 54 -34.00 2.30 6.06
CA LYS A 54 -34.86 2.33 4.86
C LYS A 54 -35.21 0.93 4.36
N ASP A 55 -34.74 -0.11 5.05
CA ASP A 55 -34.92 -1.50 4.64
C ASP A 55 -35.90 -2.25 5.56
N PRO A 56 -36.49 -3.37 5.10
CA PRO A 56 -37.36 -4.22 5.91
C PRO A 56 -36.73 -4.70 7.22
N ASN A 57 -37.57 -5.08 8.19
CA ASN A 57 -37.12 -5.46 9.54
C ASN A 57 -36.06 -6.58 9.57
N ASN A 58 -36.06 -7.49 8.60
CA ASN A 58 -35.09 -8.60 8.50
C ASN A 58 -33.77 -8.20 7.83
N ILE A 59 -33.66 -6.99 7.28
CA ILE A 59 -32.43 -6.40 6.74
C ILE A 59 -31.77 -5.56 7.83
N LYS A 60 -30.54 -5.92 8.18
CA LYS A 60 -29.76 -5.25 9.22
C LYS A 60 -28.36 -4.95 8.70
N CYS A 61 -27.67 -4.03 9.38
CA CYS A 61 -26.29 -3.74 9.03
C CYS A 61 -25.41 -4.91 9.48
N CYS A 62 -24.73 -5.51 8.52
CA CYS A 62 -23.77 -6.57 8.74
C CYS A 62 -22.35 -6.03 8.60
N SER A 63 -21.58 -6.07 9.67
CA SER A 63 -20.19 -5.62 9.73
C SER A 63 -19.25 -6.77 10.07
N ASN A 64 -17.93 -6.51 10.07
CA ASN A 64 -16.90 -7.48 10.48
C ASN A 64 -16.99 -8.82 9.74
N ILE A 65 -17.41 -8.81 8.47
CA ILE A 65 -17.58 -10.02 7.68
C ILE A 65 -16.18 -10.51 7.25
N PRO A 66 -15.69 -11.66 7.76
CA PRO A 66 -14.41 -12.20 7.32
C PRO A 66 -14.52 -12.80 5.92
N CYS A 67 -13.42 -12.77 5.19
CA CYS A 67 -13.28 -13.49 3.92
C CYS A 67 -11.88 -14.10 3.81
N LYS A 68 -11.75 -15.17 3.02
CA LYS A 68 -10.48 -15.88 2.86
C LYS A 68 -10.26 -16.25 1.40
N SER A 69 -9.08 -15.92 0.89
CA SER A 69 -8.62 -16.33 -0.45
C SER A 69 -7.33 -17.11 -0.30
N GLY A 70 -7.40 -18.45 -0.40
CA GLY A 70 -6.25 -19.32 -0.12
C GLY A 70 -5.78 -19.15 1.32
N SER A 71 -4.51 -18.80 1.53
CA SER A 71 -3.94 -18.52 2.86
C SER A 71 -4.16 -17.10 3.38
N LYS A 72 -4.73 -16.20 2.56
CA LYS A 72 -4.89 -14.78 2.90
C LYS A 72 -6.24 -14.52 3.56
N SER A 73 -6.21 -14.01 4.79
CA SER A 73 -7.40 -13.50 5.48
C SER A 73 -7.66 -12.05 5.10
N GLY A 74 -8.92 -11.70 4.93
CA GLY A 74 -9.39 -10.35 4.65
C GLY A 74 -10.74 -10.06 5.31
N THR A 75 -11.24 -8.86 5.04
CA THR A 75 -12.54 -8.40 5.53
C THR A 75 -13.35 -7.90 4.32
N CYS A 76 -14.64 -8.21 4.27
CA CYS A 76 -15.51 -7.68 3.23
C CYS A 76 -15.82 -6.21 3.48
N MET A 77 -15.58 -5.36 2.48
CA MET A 77 -15.82 -3.92 2.53
C MET A 77 -16.23 -3.41 1.15
N PHE A 78 -16.81 -2.21 1.09
CA PHE A 78 -16.99 -1.55 -0.20
C PHE A 78 -15.61 -1.23 -0.80
N THR A 79 -15.45 -1.39 -2.11
CA THR A 79 -14.16 -1.18 -2.80
C THR A 79 -13.52 0.16 -2.49
N LYS A 80 -14.34 1.22 -2.36
CA LYS A 80 -13.91 2.57 -1.97
C LYS A 80 -13.38 2.67 -0.53
N GLU A 81 -13.75 1.76 0.35
CA GLU A 81 -13.36 1.72 1.77
C GLU A 81 -12.13 0.85 2.05
N CYS A 82 -11.72 0.03 1.06
CA CYS A 82 -10.59 -0.88 1.14
C CYS A 82 -9.26 -0.14 1.38
N GLY A 83 -9.12 1.06 0.83
CA GLY A 83 -7.93 1.89 0.95
C GLY A 83 -6.71 1.38 0.18
N SER A 84 -5.63 2.17 0.19
CA SER A 84 -4.34 1.76 -0.34
C SER A 84 -3.70 0.67 0.53
N GLY A 85 -3.02 -0.30 -0.09
CA GLY A 85 -2.42 -1.44 0.62
C GLY A 85 -3.34 -2.65 0.80
N TYR A 86 -4.46 -2.71 0.08
CA TYR A 86 -5.38 -3.85 0.03
C TYR A 86 -5.63 -4.28 -1.41
N THR A 87 -5.88 -5.58 -1.61
CA THR A 87 -6.29 -6.16 -2.90
C THR A 87 -7.75 -6.56 -2.77
N THR A 88 -8.56 -6.24 -3.78
CA THR A 88 -9.98 -6.61 -3.81
C THR A 88 -10.16 -7.92 -4.55
N ILE A 89 -10.91 -8.85 -3.95
CA ILE A 89 -11.23 -10.15 -4.54
C ILE A 89 -12.76 -10.29 -4.62
N SER A 90 -13.25 -10.57 -5.83
CA SER A 90 -14.68 -10.76 -6.10
C SER A 90 -15.16 -12.16 -5.68
N GLY A 91 -16.45 -12.30 -5.39
CA GLY A 91 -17.10 -13.61 -5.14
C GLY A 91 -16.91 -14.21 -3.75
N LEU A 92 -16.18 -13.54 -2.86
CA LEU A 92 -15.93 -14.02 -1.49
C LEU A 92 -16.77 -13.30 -0.41
N CYS A 93 -17.58 -12.34 -0.81
CA CYS A 93 -18.37 -11.48 0.07
C CYS A 93 -19.83 -11.45 -0.39
N PRO A 94 -20.78 -11.23 0.53
CA PRO A 94 -22.19 -11.13 0.17
C PRO A 94 -22.48 -9.80 -0.53
N GLY A 95 -23.59 -9.74 -1.26
CA GLY A 95 -24.13 -8.50 -1.83
C GLY A 95 -23.64 -8.17 -3.23
N GLY A 96 -23.50 -6.87 -3.52
CA GLY A 96 -23.29 -6.35 -4.87
C GLY A 96 -21.84 -6.40 -5.37
N ASN A 97 -21.65 -6.01 -6.62
CA ASN A 97 -20.35 -6.06 -7.32
C ASN A 97 -19.25 -5.19 -6.69
N ASP A 98 -19.61 -4.23 -5.85
CA ASP A 98 -18.72 -3.28 -5.19
C ASP A 98 -18.44 -3.59 -3.72
N PHE A 99 -19.04 -4.65 -3.15
CA PHE A 99 -18.71 -5.15 -1.82
C PHE A 99 -17.82 -6.39 -1.94
N LYS A 100 -16.51 -6.19 -1.78
CA LYS A 100 -15.48 -7.18 -2.12
C LYS A 100 -14.64 -7.56 -0.92
N CYS A 101 -13.93 -8.69 -1.04
CA CYS A 101 -12.99 -9.12 -0.02
C CYS A 101 -11.74 -8.26 -0.10
N CYS A 102 -11.54 -7.41 0.91
CA CYS A 102 -10.34 -6.64 1.12
C CYS A 102 -9.35 -7.51 1.89
N VAL A 103 -8.52 -8.23 1.15
CA VAL A 103 -7.34 -8.85 1.75
C VAL A 103 -6.27 -7.77 1.83
N LYS A 104 -5.61 -7.66 2.98
CA LYS A 104 -4.40 -6.84 3.07
C LYS A 104 -3.52 -7.28 1.92
N SER A 105 -3.14 -6.34 1.06
CA SER A 105 -2.16 -6.61 0.02
C SER A 105 -0.99 -7.11 0.81
N SER A 106 -0.79 -8.42 0.74
CA SER A 106 0.27 -9.09 1.44
C SER A 106 1.51 -8.34 0.96
N GLY A 107 2.17 -7.59 1.84
CA GLY A 107 3.51 -7.11 1.57
C GLY A 107 4.39 -8.36 1.54
N GLY A 108 4.26 -9.17 0.49
CA GLY A 108 4.78 -10.53 0.38
C GLY A 108 3.77 -11.58 -0.09
N SER A 109 3.99 -12.06 -1.32
CA SER A 109 3.71 -13.41 -1.86
C SER A 109 2.53 -13.57 -2.82
N GLY A 110 2.89 -13.71 -4.10
CA GLY A 110 2.10 -14.41 -5.12
C GLY A 110 2.40 -14.02 -6.57
N GLY A 111 2.97 -12.85 -6.82
CA GLY A 111 3.38 -12.43 -8.17
C GLY A 111 4.50 -11.42 -8.08
N ASN A 112 5.52 -11.61 -8.92
CA ASN A 112 6.58 -10.63 -9.13
C ASN A 112 5.94 -9.28 -9.47
N ILE A 113 5.96 -8.31 -8.55
CA ILE A 113 5.52 -6.95 -8.89
C ILE A 113 6.65 -6.35 -9.71
N VAL A 114 6.45 -6.28 -11.02
CA VAL A 114 7.40 -5.70 -11.96
C VAL A 114 7.04 -4.24 -12.19
N ARG A 115 7.97 -3.34 -11.87
CA ARG A 115 7.85 -1.90 -12.09
C ARG A 115 8.89 -1.45 -13.10
N THR A 116 8.46 -0.89 -14.22
CA THR A 116 9.35 -0.30 -15.23
C THR A 116 9.53 1.19 -14.96
N ILE A 117 10.75 1.67 -15.10
CA ILE A 117 11.13 3.08 -14.90
C ILE A 117 11.19 3.78 -16.27
N PRO A 118 10.46 4.89 -16.47
CA PRO A 118 10.52 5.67 -17.70
C PRO A 118 11.92 6.16 -18.05
N ALA A 119 12.16 6.45 -19.33
CA ALA A 119 13.39 7.11 -19.75
C ALA A 119 13.54 8.49 -19.08
N GLY A 120 14.78 8.88 -18.77
CA GLY A 120 15.08 10.13 -18.06
C GLY A 120 14.98 10.05 -16.52
N MET A 121 14.54 8.91 -15.98
CA MET A 121 14.48 8.63 -14.54
C MET A 121 15.52 7.60 -14.10
N GLY A 122 15.71 7.43 -12.79
CA GLY A 122 16.61 6.43 -12.20
C GLY A 122 18.10 6.64 -12.46
N THR A 123 18.51 7.84 -12.86
CA THR A 123 19.89 8.20 -13.25
C THR A 123 20.76 8.67 -12.09
N VAL A 124 20.18 8.89 -10.90
CA VAL A 124 20.87 9.40 -9.71
C VAL A 124 20.90 8.33 -8.63
N PHE A 125 22.08 8.14 -8.05
CA PHE A 125 22.34 7.17 -6.98
C PHE A 125 22.89 7.90 -5.75
N THR A 126 22.04 8.07 -4.74
CA THR A 126 22.40 8.67 -3.45
C THR A 126 22.54 7.60 -2.37
N HIS A 127 22.79 8.02 -1.13
CA HIS A 127 22.92 7.14 0.01
C HIS A 127 22.35 7.76 1.27
N MET A 128 22.01 6.91 2.23
CA MET A 128 21.61 7.29 3.58
C MET A 128 22.29 6.39 4.62
N GLY A 129 22.61 6.94 5.79
CA GLY A 129 23.27 6.20 6.87
C GLY A 129 22.30 5.28 7.59
N TRP A 130 22.60 3.98 7.67
CA TRP A 130 21.73 3.03 8.36
C TRP A 130 21.61 3.33 9.86
N GLN A 131 22.64 3.96 10.45
CA GLN A 131 22.63 4.43 11.83
C GLN A 131 21.64 5.57 12.07
N MET A 132 21.11 6.22 11.03
CA MET A 132 20.11 7.30 11.15
C MET A 132 18.69 6.77 11.42
N ILE A 133 18.47 5.47 11.26
CA ILE A 133 17.20 4.83 11.60
C ILE A 133 17.16 4.60 13.12
N THR A 134 16.54 5.52 13.86
CA THR A 134 16.59 5.53 15.34
C THR A 134 15.28 5.15 16.01
N SER A 135 14.14 5.28 15.33
CA SER A 135 12.81 5.02 15.92
C SER A 135 12.56 3.51 16.17
N PRO A 136 12.52 3.04 17.43
CA PRO A 136 12.43 1.60 17.73
C PRO A 136 11.11 0.94 17.30
N SER A 137 10.04 1.72 17.19
CA SER A 137 8.72 1.22 16.77
C SER A 137 8.61 0.98 15.26
N SER A 138 9.52 1.56 14.47
CA SER A 138 9.51 1.48 13.01
C SER A 138 9.94 0.11 12.48
N ASN A 139 9.44 -0.28 11.31
CA ASN A 139 9.82 -1.55 10.68
C ASN A 139 11.28 -1.53 10.22
N GLN A 140 11.78 -0.40 9.74
CA GLN A 140 13.19 -0.23 9.35
C GLN A 140 14.16 -0.45 10.52
N TYR A 141 13.79 0.00 11.72
CA TYR A 141 14.56 -0.30 12.92
C TYR A 141 14.50 -1.79 13.26
N LYS A 142 13.30 -2.40 13.25
CA LYS A 142 13.13 -3.84 13.52
C LYS A 142 13.91 -4.72 12.54
N LEU A 143 13.91 -4.39 11.25
CA LEU A 143 14.69 -5.08 10.22
C LEU A 143 16.19 -5.03 10.56
N ARG A 144 16.70 -3.84 10.89
CA ARG A 144 18.11 -3.65 11.28
C ARG A 144 18.47 -4.48 12.52
N GLN A 145 17.61 -4.49 13.53
CA GLN A 145 17.83 -5.29 14.75
C GLN A 145 17.80 -6.80 14.45
N LYS A 146 16.85 -7.26 13.62
CA LYS A 146 16.69 -8.68 13.29
C LYS A 146 17.90 -9.25 12.53
N TYR A 147 18.34 -8.56 11.48
CA TYR A 147 19.37 -9.06 10.58
C TYR A 147 20.78 -8.58 10.93
N GLY A 148 20.87 -7.63 11.87
CA GLY A 148 22.10 -6.94 12.22
C GLY A 148 22.45 -5.84 11.22
N GLN A 149 23.10 -4.81 11.72
CA GLN A 149 23.61 -3.70 10.92
C GLN A 149 24.96 -4.08 10.29
N LYS A 150 24.93 -4.91 9.23
CA LYS A 150 26.13 -5.42 8.56
C LYS A 150 26.44 -4.62 7.30
N PHE A 151 27.72 -4.44 7.02
CA PHE A 151 28.21 -3.71 5.85
C PHE A 151 29.23 -4.54 5.07
N ASP A 152 29.35 -4.29 3.77
CA ASP A 152 30.47 -4.80 2.98
C ASP A 152 31.75 -3.96 3.19
N SER A 153 32.86 -4.38 2.58
CA SER A 153 34.15 -3.69 2.70
C SER A 153 34.17 -2.25 2.16
N LYS A 154 33.16 -1.85 1.38
CA LYS A 154 32.99 -0.48 0.87
C LYS A 154 32.05 0.34 1.75
N GLY A 155 31.41 -0.27 2.73
CA GLY A 155 30.47 0.37 3.67
C GLY A 155 29.01 0.33 3.23
N PHE A 156 28.63 -0.48 2.25
CA PHE A 156 27.21 -0.64 1.89
C PHE A 156 26.52 -1.64 2.79
N GLY A 157 25.31 -1.33 3.25
CA GLY A 157 24.49 -2.22 4.07
C GLY A 157 24.15 -3.51 3.34
N LYS A 158 24.24 -4.65 4.05
CA LYS A 158 23.98 -5.99 3.51
C LYS A 158 23.07 -6.82 4.40
N ILE A 159 22.09 -7.47 3.80
CA ILE A 159 21.29 -8.54 4.42
C ILE A 159 21.34 -9.76 3.50
N ASN A 160 21.83 -10.89 4.00
CA ASN A 160 21.94 -12.15 3.25
C ASN A 160 22.56 -11.95 1.84
N GLY A 161 23.65 -11.18 1.77
CA GLY A 161 24.37 -10.85 0.52
C GLY A 161 23.74 -9.74 -0.34
N LYS A 162 22.51 -9.33 -0.07
CA LYS A 162 21.75 -8.32 -0.84
C LYS A 162 22.06 -6.91 -0.33
N TYR A 163 22.10 -5.93 -1.23
CA TYR A 163 22.23 -4.53 -0.83
C TYR A 163 21.01 -4.07 -0.03
N VAL A 164 21.20 -3.18 0.93
CA VAL A 164 20.09 -2.55 1.63
C VAL A 164 19.85 -1.17 0.99
N VAL A 165 18.60 -0.86 0.66
CA VAL A 165 18.24 0.35 -0.09
C VAL A 165 17.01 1.04 0.50
N ALA A 166 16.93 2.36 0.29
CA ALA A 166 15.72 3.14 0.51
C ALA A 166 15.01 3.40 -0.82
N VAL A 167 13.72 3.06 -0.90
CA VAL A 167 12.87 3.27 -2.09
C VAL A 167 11.51 3.82 -1.67
N THR A 168 10.65 4.17 -2.63
CA THR A 168 9.25 4.53 -2.35
C THR A 168 8.41 3.28 -2.11
N THR A 169 7.23 3.46 -1.50
CA THR A 169 6.26 2.38 -1.30
C THR A 169 5.68 1.78 -2.59
N TRP A 170 5.94 2.40 -3.75
CA TRP A 170 5.51 1.89 -5.05
C TRP A 170 6.17 0.56 -5.43
N TYR A 171 7.36 0.31 -4.87
CA TYR A 171 8.15 -0.91 -5.11
C TYR A 171 7.94 -1.98 -4.04
N GLY A 172 7.53 -1.62 -2.83
CA GLY A 172 7.35 -2.57 -1.73
C GLY A 172 7.38 -1.91 -0.36
N ASN A 173 7.42 -2.75 0.68
CA ASN A 173 7.57 -2.33 2.07
C ASN A 173 8.96 -2.68 2.60
N VAL A 174 9.36 -2.07 3.72
CA VAL A 174 10.59 -2.46 4.44
C VAL A 174 10.66 -3.98 4.59
N GLY A 175 11.79 -4.56 4.23
CA GLY A 175 12.10 -5.98 4.28
C GLY A 175 11.66 -6.79 3.05
N ASP A 176 10.98 -6.17 2.09
CA ASP A 176 10.82 -6.79 0.77
C ASP A 176 12.16 -6.89 0.06
N THR A 177 12.34 -7.99 -0.66
CA THR A 177 13.48 -8.26 -1.51
C THR A 177 13.21 -7.79 -2.93
N LEU A 178 14.19 -7.17 -3.55
CA LEU A 178 14.09 -6.59 -4.88
C LEU A 178 15.16 -7.17 -5.81
N LYS A 179 14.79 -7.39 -7.07
CA LYS A 179 15.73 -7.48 -8.21
C LYS A 179 15.70 -6.16 -8.96
N ILE A 180 16.83 -5.48 -9.03
CA ILE A 180 16.98 -4.18 -9.68
C ILE A 180 17.76 -4.38 -10.98
N ASN A 181 17.20 -3.95 -12.10
CA ASN A 181 17.83 -4.03 -13.41
C ASN A 181 18.27 -2.64 -13.85
N PHE A 182 19.43 -2.61 -14.50
CA PHE A 182 20.06 -1.38 -14.97
C PHE A 182 20.12 -1.35 -16.51
N ALA A 183 20.29 -0.15 -17.07
CA ALA A 183 20.32 0.04 -18.52
C ALA A 183 21.52 -0.67 -19.19
N ASN A 184 22.65 -0.81 -18.49
CA ASN A 184 23.81 -1.55 -18.97
C ASN A 184 23.69 -3.09 -18.86
N GLY A 185 22.50 -3.62 -18.57
CA GLY A 185 22.24 -5.05 -18.43
C GLY A 185 22.63 -5.66 -17.08
N GLN A 186 23.30 -4.91 -16.20
CA GLN A 186 23.60 -5.39 -14.86
C GLN A 186 22.33 -5.54 -14.01
N THR A 187 22.44 -6.38 -12.98
CA THR A 187 21.39 -6.54 -11.99
C THR A 187 21.95 -6.49 -10.57
N MET A 188 21.12 -6.05 -9.64
CA MET A 188 21.45 -5.97 -8.22
C MET A 188 20.30 -6.53 -7.40
N ASP A 189 20.61 -7.44 -6.48
CA ASP A 189 19.64 -7.90 -5.49
C ASP A 189 19.68 -6.98 -4.27
N ALA A 190 18.52 -6.57 -3.80
CA ALA A 190 18.39 -5.64 -2.69
C ALA A 190 17.30 -6.04 -1.69
N VAL A 191 17.32 -5.41 -0.53
CA VAL A 191 16.28 -5.43 0.50
C VAL A 191 15.90 -3.99 0.80
N ILE A 192 14.61 -3.70 0.89
CA ILE A 192 14.12 -2.39 1.31
C ILE A 192 14.47 -2.21 2.79
N GLY A 193 15.48 -1.40 3.09
CA GLY A 193 15.89 -1.09 4.46
C GLY A 193 15.17 0.12 5.05
N ASP A 194 14.67 0.99 4.19
CA ASP A 194 13.94 2.21 4.56
C ASP A 194 12.95 2.61 3.45
N ILE A 195 11.98 3.44 3.81
CA ILE A 195 11.03 4.04 2.87
C ILE A 195 11.36 5.52 2.77
N LYS A 196 11.65 5.98 1.55
CA LYS A 196 11.85 7.41 1.26
C LYS A 196 10.70 8.22 1.81
N ASN A 197 10.93 9.43 2.31
CA ASN A 197 9.82 10.29 2.73
C ASN A 197 9.01 10.77 1.50
N GLN A 198 7.74 10.39 1.41
CA GLN A 198 6.86 10.77 0.30
C GLN A 198 6.43 12.24 0.33
N ASN A 199 6.67 12.93 1.43
CA ASN A 199 6.33 14.35 1.59
C ASN A 199 7.46 15.29 1.15
N ASP A 200 8.63 14.78 0.76
CA ASP A 200 9.73 15.63 0.29
C ASP A 200 9.43 16.22 -1.08
N ASP A 201 9.86 17.47 -1.29
CA ASP A 201 9.75 18.13 -2.59
C ASP A 201 10.45 17.32 -3.68
N GLY A 202 9.73 17.09 -4.79
CA GLY A 202 10.21 16.25 -5.89
C GLY A 202 10.18 14.75 -5.60
N CYS A 203 9.54 14.28 -4.53
CA CYS A 203 9.18 12.87 -4.39
C CYS A 203 7.97 12.54 -5.27
N ASN A 204 8.06 11.48 -6.07
CA ASN A 204 6.94 10.91 -6.80
C ASN A 204 6.92 9.39 -6.62
N GLN A 205 6.02 8.68 -7.30
CA GLN A 205 5.93 7.23 -7.17
C GLN A 205 7.25 6.49 -7.49
N TYR A 206 8.09 7.04 -8.37
CA TYR A 206 9.35 6.41 -8.80
C TYR A 206 10.51 6.65 -7.82
N GLY A 207 10.51 7.78 -7.10
CA GLY A 207 11.64 8.19 -6.26
C GLY A 207 11.68 9.69 -5.99
N HIS A 208 12.76 10.13 -5.38
CA HIS A 208 13.07 11.55 -5.18
C HIS A 208 13.60 12.19 -6.47
N GLN A 209 13.78 13.51 -6.44
CA GLN A 209 14.29 14.31 -7.57
C GLN A 209 13.50 14.08 -8.86
N ASN A 210 12.18 14.09 -8.75
CA ASN A 210 11.23 13.82 -9.83
C ASN A 210 11.45 12.44 -10.47
N GLY A 211 11.78 11.43 -9.65
CA GLY A 211 12.04 10.06 -10.09
C GLY A 211 13.46 9.80 -10.59
N LYS A 212 14.35 10.81 -10.61
CA LYS A 212 15.77 10.59 -10.95
C LYS A 212 16.49 9.74 -9.91
N CYS A 213 16.15 9.87 -8.64
CA CYS A 213 16.70 9.06 -7.55
C CYS A 213 15.70 7.96 -7.13
N VAL A 214 15.72 6.84 -7.87
CA VAL A 214 14.83 5.70 -7.61
C VAL A 214 15.19 5.01 -6.29
N LEU A 215 16.47 4.77 -6.05
CA LEU A 215 16.98 4.12 -4.85
C LEU A 215 18.08 4.95 -4.19
N GLU A 216 18.14 4.91 -2.87
CA GLU A 216 19.31 5.35 -2.12
C GLU A 216 19.97 4.12 -1.51
N PHE A 217 21.28 4.04 -1.57
CA PHE A 217 22.01 2.99 -0.87
C PHE A 217 22.00 3.25 0.62
N VAL A 218 21.67 2.23 1.42
CA VAL A 218 21.88 2.30 2.86
C VAL A 218 23.36 2.01 3.13
N VAL A 219 24.04 2.91 3.83
CA VAL A 219 25.51 2.87 4.06
C VAL A 219 25.87 3.00 5.53
N ASP A 220 27.11 2.68 5.85
CA ASP A 220 27.72 2.98 7.13
C ASP A 220 28.14 4.45 7.18
N LYS A 221 27.61 5.22 8.13
CA LYS A 221 28.02 6.62 8.35
C LYS A 221 29.51 6.77 8.67
N THR A 222 30.17 5.72 9.17
CA THR A 222 31.59 5.77 9.52
C THR A 222 32.50 5.41 8.34
N ALA A 223 31.95 4.93 7.23
CA ALA A 223 32.72 4.47 6.07
C ALA A 223 33.19 5.59 5.12
N GLY A 224 32.99 6.87 5.47
CA GLY A 224 33.49 8.02 4.70
C GLY A 224 32.65 8.39 3.48
N PHE A 225 31.33 8.15 3.52
CA PHE A 225 30.40 8.65 2.51
C PHE A 225 30.16 10.16 2.64
N ALA A 226 29.90 10.84 1.52
CA ALA A 226 29.60 12.27 1.50
C ALA A 226 28.42 12.61 2.42
N GLY A 227 28.51 13.69 3.19
CA GLY A 227 27.55 14.01 4.25
C GLY A 227 27.78 13.26 5.58
N TYR A 228 28.74 12.31 5.62
CA TYR A 228 29.21 11.64 6.83
C TYR A 228 30.74 11.69 6.93
N ASN A 229 31.30 12.91 6.93
CA ASN A 229 32.74 13.18 7.09
C ASN A 229 33.65 12.47 6.08
N GLY A 230 33.19 12.36 4.82
CA GLY A 230 34.02 11.85 3.73
C GLY A 230 33.52 12.32 2.35
N ASN A 231 34.03 11.69 1.30
CA ASN A 231 33.75 12.04 -0.10
C ASN A 231 33.29 10.85 -0.96
N LYS A 232 33.08 9.67 -0.36
CA LYS A 232 32.59 8.51 -1.12
C LYS A 232 31.15 8.76 -1.56
N THR A 233 30.87 8.35 -2.79
CA THR A 233 29.52 8.29 -3.35
C THR A 233 29.29 6.88 -3.89
N PRO A 234 28.04 6.42 -3.98
CA PRO A 234 27.74 5.12 -4.58
C PRO A 234 28.40 4.92 -5.93
N THR A 235 28.30 5.92 -6.81
CA THR A 235 28.87 5.91 -8.16
C THR A 235 30.40 5.82 -8.20
N ASN A 236 31.09 6.38 -7.20
CA ASN A 236 32.56 6.26 -7.10
C ASN A 236 33.00 4.90 -6.55
N GLN A 237 32.20 4.29 -5.68
CA GLN A 237 32.50 2.98 -5.09
C GLN A 237 32.05 1.80 -5.97
N LEU A 238 31.03 2.02 -6.80
CA LEU A 238 30.43 1.07 -7.74
C LEU A 238 30.45 1.70 -9.13
N THR A 239 31.59 1.60 -9.82
CA THR A 239 31.84 2.28 -11.10
C THR A 239 30.87 1.88 -12.20
N TRP A 240 30.23 0.72 -12.11
CA TRP A 240 29.19 0.26 -13.03
C TRP A 240 27.87 1.06 -12.94
N LEU A 241 27.72 1.93 -11.94
CA LEU A 241 26.62 2.91 -11.85
C LEU A 241 26.87 4.17 -12.70
N LYS A 242 28.12 4.43 -13.12
CA LYS A 242 28.44 5.61 -13.94
C LYS A 242 27.71 5.52 -15.28
N ASN A 243 27.10 6.64 -15.70
CA ASN A 243 26.33 6.76 -16.95
C ASN A 243 25.26 5.67 -17.11
N ASN A 244 24.68 5.24 -15.98
CA ASN A 244 23.71 4.15 -15.92
C ASN A 244 22.40 4.63 -15.29
N ARG A 245 21.35 3.82 -15.38
CA ARG A 245 20.09 4.09 -14.70
C ARG A 245 19.36 2.81 -14.31
N VAL A 246 18.51 2.92 -13.29
CA VAL A 246 17.51 1.88 -13.00
C VAL A 246 16.46 1.86 -14.11
N THR A 247 16.19 0.68 -14.68
CA THR A 247 15.20 0.50 -15.75
C THR A 247 14.00 -0.31 -15.29
N LYS A 248 14.20 -1.21 -14.33
CA LYS A 248 13.15 -2.10 -13.83
C LYS A 248 13.46 -2.55 -12.42
N VAL A 249 12.42 -2.64 -11.59
CA VAL A 249 12.48 -3.19 -10.24
C VAL A 249 11.44 -4.30 -10.14
N THR A 250 11.86 -5.47 -9.68
CA THR A 250 10.97 -6.59 -9.40
C THR A 250 10.96 -6.85 -7.90
N ASN A 251 9.79 -6.82 -7.27
CA ASN A 251 9.64 -7.24 -5.88
C ASN A 251 9.43 -8.76 -5.83
N ASN A 252 10.34 -9.44 -5.14
CA ASN A 252 10.40 -10.90 -5.02
C ASN A 252 9.81 -11.42 -3.69
N GLY A 253 9.18 -10.54 -2.91
CA GLY A 253 8.51 -10.89 -1.66
C GLY A 253 9.34 -10.55 -0.42
N HIS A 254 8.80 -10.95 0.73
CA HIS A 254 9.17 -10.40 2.04
C HIS A 254 10.14 -11.30 2.80
N LEU A 255 11.16 -10.71 3.43
CA LEU A 255 11.95 -11.40 4.43
C LEU A 255 11.16 -11.59 5.73
N PRO A 256 11.35 -12.69 6.48
CA PRO A 256 10.72 -12.84 7.78
C PRO A 256 11.44 -12.01 8.86
N PHE A 257 10.79 -10.99 9.46
CA PHE A 257 11.31 -10.25 10.61
C PHE A 257 10.23 -9.55 11.43
#